data_AF-A0A2V7YFQ8-F1
#
_entry.id   AF-A0A2V7YFQ8-F1
#
_cell.length_a   1.000
_cell.length_b   1.000
_cell.length_c   1.000
_cell.angle_alpha   90.00
_cell.angle_beta   90.00
_cell.angle_gamma   90.00
#
_symmetry.space_group_name_H-M   'P 1'
#
loop_
_entity.id
_entity.type
_entity.pdbx_description
1 polymer ?
#
loop_
_entity_poly.entity_id
_entity_poly.type
_entity_poly.pdbx_seq_one_letter_code
_entity_poly.pdbx_strand_id
1 'polypeptide(L)' 'MTIRDKRDSLLEEIAEIVVDPDTWLDTPNSRLGGQPPRALLRSDQGREILRSLVQSVKFGMVT' A
#
# COMPACT_ATOMS: atom_id res chain seq x y z
N MET A 1 4.05 -17.10 11.41
CA MET A 1 4.09 -16.13 10.30
C MET A 1 5.03 -14.99 10.68
N THR A 2 6.19 -14.88 10.03
CA THR A 2 7.21 -13.87 10.34
C THR A 2 6.88 -12.53 9.66
N ILE A 3 7.45 -11.42 10.14
CA ILE A 3 7.19 -10.07 9.61
C ILE A 3 7.56 -9.92 8.12
N ARG A 4 8.51 -10.72 7.63
CA ARG A 4 8.89 -10.77 6.21
C ARG A 4 7.75 -11.32 5.34
N ASP A 5 7.21 -12.46 5.73
CA ASP A 5 6.11 -13.16 5.05
C ASP A 5 4.87 -12.26 4.84
N LYS A 6 4.50 -11.48 5.87
CA LYS A 6 3.41 -10.50 5.79
C LYS A 6 3.68 -9.35 4.83
N ARG A 7 4.95 -8.96 4.66
CA ARG A 7 5.34 -7.84 3.81
C ARG A 7 5.34 -8.26 2.34
N ASP A 8 5.85 -9.46 2.06
CA ASP A 8 5.87 -10.04 0.72
C ASP A 8 4.44 -10.26 0.20
N SER A 9 3.56 -10.83 1.03
CA SER A 9 2.14 -11.01 0.68
C SER A 9 1.40 -9.69 0.39
N LEU A 10 1.71 -8.60 1.09
CA LEU A 10 1.09 -7.30 0.82
C LEU A 10 1.58 -6.68 -0.51
N LEU A 11 2.85 -6.86 -0.87
CA LEU A 11 3.38 -6.37 -2.13
C LEU A 11 2.76 -7.11 -3.32
N GLU A 12 2.53 -8.41 -3.18
CA GLU A 12 1.77 -9.22 -4.15
C GLU A 12 0.34 -8.68 -4.31
N GLU A 13 -0.39 -8.46 -3.20
CA GLU A 13 -1.74 -7.86 -3.23
C GLU A 13 -1.75 -6.51 -3.97
N ILE A 14 -0.72 -5.67 -3.79
CA ILE A 14 -0.61 -4.36 -4.45
C ILE A 14 -0.35 -4.53 -5.94
N ALA A 15 0.53 -5.45 -6.33
CA ALA A 15 0.87 -5.71 -7.73
C ALA A 15 -0.31 -6.26 -8.54
N GLU A 16 -1.27 -6.93 -7.90
CA GLU A 16 -2.51 -7.36 -8.55
C GLU A 16 -3.48 -6.21 -8.86
N ILE A 17 -3.36 -5.08 -8.15
CA ILE A 17 -4.33 -3.97 -8.19
C ILE A 17 -3.74 -2.75 -8.92
N VAL A 18 -2.45 -2.52 -8.77
CA VAL A 18 -1.76 -1.34 -9.28
C VAL A 18 -0.81 -1.75 -10.42
N VAL A 19 -0.96 -1.09 -11.57
CA VAL A 19 -0.22 -1.41 -12.81
C VAL A 19 1.30 -1.29 -12.63
N ASP A 20 1.75 -0.26 -11.90
CA ASP A 20 3.17 -0.06 -11.58
C ASP A 20 3.30 0.11 -10.05
N PRO A 21 3.41 -1.01 -9.31
CA PRO A 21 3.40 -0.99 -7.85
C PRO A 21 4.64 -0.29 -7.28
N ASP A 22 5.81 -0.45 -7.90
CA ASP A 22 7.04 0.20 -7.43
C ASP A 22 6.96 1.72 -7.56
N THR A 23 6.55 2.22 -8.73
CA THR A 23 6.34 3.67 -8.93
C THR A 23 5.26 4.20 -8.01
N TRP A 24 4.16 3.47 -7.83
CA TRP A 24 3.08 3.90 -6.93
C TRP A 24 3.52 3.95 -5.46
N LEU A 25 4.32 2.97 -5.02
CA LEU A 25 4.88 2.94 -3.66
C LEU A 25 5.81 4.12 -3.37
N ASP A 26 6.54 4.59 -4.39
CA ASP A 26 7.45 5.74 -4.27
C ASP A 26 6.80 7.10 -4.56
N THR A 27 5.59 7.10 -5.12
CA THR A 27 4.86 8.33 -5.42
C THR A 27 4.22 8.90 -4.16
N PRO A 28 4.44 10.19 -3.84
CA PRO A 28 3.71 10.89 -2.76
C PRO A 28 2.19 10.73 -2.88
N ASN A 29 1.53 10.30 -1.80
CA ASN A 29 0.09 10.13 -1.78
C ASN A 29 -0.59 11.21 -0.93
N SER A 30 -1.54 11.95 -1.52
CA SER A 30 -2.27 13.03 -0.83
C SER A 30 -3.08 12.53 0.36
N ARG A 31 -3.62 11.30 0.32
CA ARG A 31 -4.34 10.67 1.45
C ARG A 31 -3.41 10.30 2.61
N LEU A 32 -2.10 10.28 2.37
CA LEU A 32 -1.06 10.04 3.38
C LEU A 32 -0.33 11.35 3.76
N GLY A 33 -0.95 12.50 3.54
CA GLY A 33 -0.33 13.81 3.83
C GLY A 33 0.90 14.11 2.96
N GLY A 34 0.94 13.55 1.74
CA GLY A 34 2.08 13.71 0.82
C GLY A 34 3.22 12.74 1.07
N GLN A 35 3.07 11.77 1.98
CA GLN A 35 4.07 10.73 2.18
C GLN A 35 3.93 9.60 1.14
N PRO A 36 5.05 8.98 0.73
CA PRO A 36 5.01 7.82 -0.16
C PRO A 36 4.47 6.59 0.58
N PRO A 37 3.61 5.77 -0.06
CA PRO A 37 3.07 4.53 0.50
C PRO A 37 4.17 3.58 1.03
N ARG A 38 5.37 3.56 0.41
CA ARG A 38 6.54 2.77 0.86
C ARG A 38 6.96 3.06 2.30
N ALA A 39 6.73 4.28 2.80
CA ALA A 39 7.06 4.65 4.19
C ALA A 39 6.25 3.83 5.22
N LEU A 40 5.02 3.44 4.87
CA LEU A 40 4.11 2.71 5.74
C LEU A 40 4.45 1.22 5.89
N LEU A 41 5.22 0.65 4.97
CA LEU A 41 5.63 -0.77 5.02
C LEU A 41 6.53 -1.10 6.23
N ARG A 42 7.10 -0.07 6.87
CA ARG A 42 8.03 -0.20 7.99
C ARG A 42 7.37 -0.63 9.30
N SER A 43 6.06 -0.38 9.48
CA SER A 43 5.31 -0.75 10.68
C SER A 43 4.11 -1.62 10.33
N ASP A 44 3.67 -2.45 11.29
CA ASP A 44 2.49 -3.29 11.07
C ASP A 44 1.21 -2.46 10.93
N GLN A 45 1.11 -1.35 11.67
CA GLN A 45 0.01 -0.40 11.54
C GLN A 45 -0.01 0.28 10.16
N GLY A 46 1.16 0.67 9.65
CA GLY A 46 1.26 1.29 8.34
C GLY A 46 0.85 0.33 7.22
N ARG A 47 1.19 -0.96 7.34
CA ARG A 47 0.74 -1.99 6.39
C ARG A 47 -0.77 -2.13 6.33
N GLU A 48 -1.46 -2.04 7.47
CA GLU A 48 -2.92 -2.11 7.50
C GLU A 48 -3.56 -0.89 6.83
N ILE A 49 -3.02 0.31 7.08
CA ILE A 49 -3.43 1.54 6.38
C ILE A 49 -3.20 1.39 4.87
N LEU A 50 -2.05 0.84 4.47
CA LEU A 50 -1.72 0.59 3.07
C LEU A 50 -2.72 -0.37 2.41
N ARG A 51 -3.07 -1.46 3.10
CA ARG A 51 -4.08 -2.42 2.62
C ARG A 51 -5.43 -1.73 2.43
N SER A 52 -5.88 -0.93 3.41
CA SER A 52 -7.13 -0.17 3.29
C SER A 52 -7.10 0.81 2.11
N LEU A 53 -5.98 1.51 1.90
CA LEU A 53 -5.78 2.43 0.77
C LEU A 53 -5.87 1.70 -0.58
N VAL A 54 -5.22 0.55 -0.69
CA VAL A 54 -5.18 -0.26 -1.92
C VAL A 54 -6.55 -0.85 -2.24
N GLN A 55 -7.28 -1.33 -1.23
CA GLN A 55 -8.67 -1.78 -1.39
C GLN A 55 -9.58 -0.61 -1.83
N SER A 56 -9.35 0.59 -1.31
CA SER A 56 -10.10 1.79 -1.71
C SER A 56 -9.89 2.14 -3.20
N VAL A 57 -8.67 1.92 -3.72
CA VAL A 57 -8.35 2.07 -5.15
C VAL A 57 -9.05 0.99 -5.98
N LYS A 58 -8.99 -0.27 -5.53
CA LYS A 58 -9.62 -1.43 -6.21
C LYS A 58 -11.13 -1.27 -6.37
N PHE A 59 -11.82 -0.83 -5.32
CA PHE A 59 -13.28 -0.70 -5.32
C PHE A 59 -13.76 0.68 -5.78
N GLY A 60 -12.86 1.57 -6.19
CA GLY A 60 -13.22 2.89 -6.70
C GLY A 60 -14.02 3.72 -5.71
N MET A 61 -13.72 3.65 -4.41
CA MET A 61 -14.28 4.61 -3.44
C MET A 61 -13.64 5.99 -3.68
N VAL A 62 -14.15 6.62 -4.72
CA VAL A 62 -14.22 8.06 -4.92
C VAL A 62 -15.27 8.54 -3.92
N THR A 63 -14.83 9.11 -2.81
CA THR A 63 -15.68 10.06 -2.07
C THR A 63 -15.45 11.43 -2.65
#